data_AF-A0AA85FZ59-F1
#
_entry.id   AF-A0AA85FZ59-F1
#
_cell.length_a   1.000
_cell.length_b   1.000
_cell.length_c   1.000
_cell.angle_alpha   90.00
_cell.angle_beta   90.00
_cell.angle_gamma   90.00
#
_symmetry.space_group_name_H-M   'P 1'
#
loop_
_entity.id
_entity.type
_entity.pdbx_description
1 polymer ?
#
loop_
_entity_poly.entity_id
_entity_poly.type
_entity_poly.pdbx_seq_one_letter_code
_entity_poly.pdbx_strand_id
1 'polypeptide(L)'
;MRVFATLGIWPTRLKESASSLLIPGFLNLKPALSVRFFSVDLNGDDDKPVDIPDPYRKTRKKCFICEKNIPLDYKNVRLLSQFVSPYTGRIYGRHITGMCIPMQKRISKLIIRSRQFGKVCSRFLRVT
;
A
#
# COMPACT_ATOMS: atom_id res chain seq x y z
N MET A 1 -25.33 -36.65 36.94
CA MET A 1 -24.98 -35.64 37.98
C MET A 1 -24.43 -34.41 37.27
N ARG A 2 -24.72 -33.19 37.76
CA ARG A 2 -24.42 -31.89 37.09
C ARG A 2 -23.47 -31.05 37.95
N VAL A 3 -22.41 -30.49 37.35
CA VAL A 3 -21.85 -29.11 37.48
C VAL A 3 -20.61 -29.08 36.55
N PHE A 4 -20.37 -28.20 35.58
CA PHE A 4 -20.58 -26.74 35.38
C PHE A 4 -19.79 -25.83 36.34
N ALA A 5 -18.63 -25.37 35.85
CA ALA A 5 -17.87 -24.21 36.33
C ALA A 5 -17.67 -23.27 35.12
N THR A 6 -18.59 -22.34 34.87
CA THR A 6 -18.53 -20.92 35.27
C THR A 6 -17.46 -20.10 34.54
N LEU A 7 -17.90 -19.43 33.47
CA LEU A 7 -17.20 -18.36 32.77
C LEU A 7 -16.96 -17.17 33.73
N GLY A 8 -15.73 -16.67 33.78
CA GLY A 8 -15.37 -15.47 34.55
C GLY A 8 -15.77 -14.19 33.82
N ILE A 9 -16.91 -13.60 34.19
CA ILE A 9 -17.33 -12.25 33.76
C ILE A 9 -17.08 -11.31 34.94
N TRP A 10 -16.27 -10.27 34.74
CA TRP A 10 -16.13 -9.16 35.70
C TRP A 10 -17.14 -8.06 35.38
N PRO A 11 -18.02 -7.65 36.32
CA PRO A 11 -18.96 -6.56 36.12
C PRO A 11 -18.42 -5.23 36.70
N THR A 12 -18.30 -4.20 35.86
CA THR A 12 -18.18 -2.81 36.34
C THR A 12 -19.55 -2.14 36.27
N ARG A 13 -20.15 -1.91 37.45
CA ARG A 13 -21.45 -1.27 37.65
C ARG A 13 -21.26 0.25 37.84
N LEU A 14 -21.98 1.05 37.03
CA LEU A 14 -22.57 2.40 37.22
C LEU A 14 -21.83 3.43 38.15
N LYS A 15 -21.88 4.74 37.89
CA LYS A 15 -23.12 5.52 37.65
C LYS A 15 -22.84 6.99 37.22
N GLU A 16 -23.75 7.58 36.41
CA GLU A 16 -24.15 9.02 36.25
C GLU A 16 -23.07 10.15 36.29
N SER A 17 -23.11 11.25 35.53
CA SER A 17 -24.15 11.98 34.77
C SER A 17 -23.45 12.75 33.59
N ALA A 18 -23.99 13.72 32.82
CA ALA A 18 -25.26 14.48 32.81
C ALA A 18 -25.65 14.83 31.34
N SER A 19 -26.85 15.33 31.03
CA SER A 19 -27.28 16.75 30.94
C SER A 19 -26.21 17.75 30.42
N SER A 20 -26.45 18.63 29.44
CA SER A 20 -27.65 18.88 28.62
C SER A 20 -27.31 19.80 27.44
N LEU A 21 -28.13 19.73 26.39
CA LEU A 21 -28.44 20.78 25.39
C LEU A 21 -27.69 22.12 25.49
N LEU A 22 -27.05 22.55 24.38
CA LEU A 22 -27.51 23.72 23.61
C LEU A 22 -26.60 23.98 22.38
N ILE A 23 -27.21 23.96 21.19
CA ILE A 23 -26.69 24.68 20.02
C ILE A 23 -27.33 26.08 20.07
N PRO A 24 -26.52 27.15 20.03
CA PRO A 24 -26.83 28.18 19.05
C PRO A 24 -25.55 28.72 18.39
N GLY A 25 -25.55 28.80 17.06
CA GLY A 25 -24.60 29.66 16.36
C GLY A 25 -25.03 31.11 16.48
N PHE A 26 -24.14 32.02 16.89
CA PHE A 26 -24.40 33.46 16.78
C PHE A 26 -23.10 34.27 16.60
N LEU A 27 -23.22 35.28 15.75
CA LEU A 27 -22.24 36.31 15.35
C LEU A 27 -20.90 35.90 14.70
N ASN A 28 -20.86 36.21 13.41
CA ASN A 28 -19.67 36.49 12.62
C ASN A 28 -19.21 37.93 12.91
N LEU A 29 -17.96 38.15 13.34
CA LEU A 29 -17.25 39.40 13.05
C LEU A 29 -15.73 39.19 13.08
N LYS A 30 -15.07 39.44 11.94
CA LYS A 30 -13.61 39.46 11.84
C LYS A 30 -13.08 40.88 12.11
N PRO A 31 -12.20 41.09 13.10
CA PRO A 31 -11.02 41.92 12.94
C PRO A 31 -9.91 41.03 12.34
N ALA A 32 -9.50 41.18 11.09
CA ALA A 32 -8.68 42.30 10.64
C ALA A 32 -7.42 42.46 11.51
N LEU A 33 -6.34 41.78 11.10
CA LEU A 33 -4.95 42.02 11.55
C LEU A 33 -4.69 41.94 13.07
N SER A 34 -4.90 40.77 13.66
CA SER A 34 -3.99 40.35 14.73
C SER A 34 -2.80 39.65 14.07
N VAL A 35 -1.67 40.36 13.93
CA VAL A 35 -0.38 39.70 13.83
C VAL A 35 -0.23 38.91 15.13
N ARG A 36 -0.36 37.59 15.08
CA ARG A 36 -0.07 36.76 16.25
C ARG A 36 1.43 36.79 16.45
N PHE A 37 1.86 37.74 17.29
CA PHE A 37 3.14 37.69 17.97
C PHE A 37 3.21 36.31 18.63
N PHE A 38 4.05 35.45 18.09
CA PHE A 38 4.30 34.14 18.68
C PHE A 38 5.21 34.41 19.87
N SER A 39 4.61 34.51 21.06
CA SER A 39 5.38 34.49 22.30
C SER A 39 6.14 33.17 22.32
N VAL A 40 7.44 33.24 22.07
CA VAL A 40 8.34 32.11 22.33
C VAL A 40 8.56 32.11 23.82
N ASP A 41 7.72 31.36 24.53
CA ASP A 41 7.85 31.13 25.96
C ASP A 41 9.12 30.30 26.18
N LEU A 42 10.22 30.95 26.59
CA LEU A 42 11.54 30.32 26.82
C LEU A 42 11.56 29.43 28.09
N ASN A 43 10.59 28.54 28.23
CA ASN A 43 10.66 27.43 29.17
C ASN A 43 11.46 26.32 28.48
N GLY A 44 12.56 25.86 29.10
CA GLY A 44 13.57 24.98 28.50
C GLY A 44 13.12 23.52 28.26
N ASP A 45 11.93 23.34 27.70
CA ASP A 45 11.25 22.09 27.43
C ASP A 45 11.02 21.86 25.92
N ASP A 46 11.30 22.85 25.07
CA ASP A 46 11.07 22.84 23.62
C ASP A 46 11.97 21.86 22.84
N ASP A 47 13.12 21.49 23.40
CA ASP A 47 14.08 20.54 22.80
C ASP A 47 13.71 19.05 23.04
N LYS A 48 12.53 18.77 23.59
CA LYS A 48 12.08 17.39 23.83
C LYS A 48 11.75 16.69 22.50
N PRO A 49 12.19 15.44 22.29
CA PRO A 49 11.88 14.70 21.08
C PRO A 49 10.36 14.44 20.99
N VAL A 50 9.75 14.86 19.89
CA VAL A 50 8.33 14.64 19.60
C VAL A 50 8.13 13.27 18.95
N ASP A 51 7.11 12.53 19.39
CA ASP A 51 6.71 11.23 18.82
C ASP A 51 6.11 11.38 17.41
N ILE A 52 6.99 11.47 16.41
CA ILE A 52 6.67 11.60 14.99
C ILE A 52 7.00 10.27 14.28
N PRO A 53 6.16 9.75 13.36
CA PRO A 53 6.55 8.61 12.52
C PRO A 53 7.79 8.96 11.69
N ASP A 54 8.82 8.10 11.75
CA ASP A 54 10.14 8.29 11.13
C ASP A 54 10.12 9.09 9.81
N PRO A 55 10.53 10.38 9.81
CA PRO A 55 10.49 11.23 8.63
C PRO A 55 11.55 10.85 7.59
N TYR A 56 12.57 10.07 7.96
CA TYR A 56 13.63 9.59 7.06
C TYR A 56 13.28 8.25 6.40
N ARG A 57 12.07 7.72 6.66
CA ARG A 57 11.61 6.44 6.15
C ARG A 57 11.45 6.44 4.63
N LYS A 58 12.43 5.85 3.95
CA LYS A 58 12.42 5.62 2.49
C LYS A 58 11.15 4.86 2.05
N THR A 59 10.54 5.32 0.95
CA THR A 59 9.36 4.68 0.37
C THR A 59 9.67 3.26 -0.12
N ARG A 60 8.68 2.36 -0.04
CA ARG A 60 8.86 0.97 -0.49
C ARG A 60 8.97 0.91 -2.01
N LYS A 61 10.07 0.37 -2.52
CA LYS A 61 10.28 0.10 -3.96
C LYS A 61 9.17 -0.80 -4.50
N LYS A 62 8.51 -0.37 -5.59
CA LYS A 62 7.45 -1.13 -6.28
C LYS A 62 8.01 -1.78 -7.55
N CYS A 63 7.29 -2.74 -8.11
CA CYS A 63 7.60 -3.27 -9.44
C CYS A 63 7.06 -2.32 -10.53
N PHE A 64 7.70 -2.27 -11.71
CA PHE A 64 7.28 -1.43 -12.84
C PHE A 64 5.77 -1.50 -13.15
N ILE A 65 5.21 -2.70 -13.16
CA ILE A 65 3.77 -2.95 -13.42
C ILE A 65 2.90 -2.48 -12.24
N CYS A 66 3.40 -2.66 -11.02
CA CYS A 66 2.75 -2.30 -9.76
C CYS A 66 2.69 -0.78 -9.56
N GLU A 67 3.64 -0.05 -10.16
CA GLU A 67 3.76 1.39 -10.11
C GLU A 67 2.90 2.05 -11.20
N LYS A 68 2.95 1.52 -12.43
CA LYS A 68 2.18 2.04 -13.57
C LYS A 68 0.75 1.49 -13.71
N ASN A 69 0.34 0.56 -12.84
CA ASN A 69 -0.98 -0.11 -12.84
C ASN A 69 -1.42 -0.66 -14.22
N ILE A 70 -0.47 -1.21 -14.99
CA ILE A 70 -0.73 -1.66 -16.36
C ILE A 70 -1.57 -2.96 -16.35
N PRO A 71 -2.69 -3.05 -17.08
CA PRO A 71 -3.47 -4.29 -17.20
C PRO A 71 -2.66 -5.37 -17.95
N LEU A 72 -2.68 -6.59 -17.41
CA LEU A 72 -1.89 -7.71 -17.93
C LEU A 72 -2.76 -8.72 -18.69
N ASP A 73 -2.74 -8.62 -20.01
CA ASP A 73 -3.46 -9.51 -20.93
C ASP A 73 -2.54 -10.42 -21.73
N TYR A 74 -2.94 -11.69 -21.90
CA TYR A 74 -2.25 -12.66 -22.77
C TYR A 74 -2.30 -12.26 -24.27
N LYS A 75 -3.15 -11.30 -24.62
CA LYS A 75 -3.32 -10.75 -25.97
C LYS A 75 -2.23 -9.72 -26.31
N ASN A 76 -1.64 -9.06 -25.32
CA ASN A 76 -0.66 -8.00 -25.52
C ASN A 76 0.75 -8.58 -25.73
N VAL A 77 1.06 -8.91 -26.99
CA VAL A 77 2.36 -9.46 -27.39
C VAL A 77 3.52 -8.50 -27.08
N ARG A 78 3.33 -7.18 -27.28
CA ARG A 78 4.38 -6.16 -27.11
C ARG A 78 4.88 -6.03 -25.66
N LEU A 79 4.01 -6.27 -24.68
CA LEU A 79 4.38 -6.29 -23.27
C LEU A 79 5.01 -7.63 -22.88
N LEU A 80 4.46 -8.75 -23.36
CA LEU A 80 4.93 -10.08 -22.98
C LEU A 80 6.24 -10.49 -23.64
N SER A 81 6.56 -9.96 -24.82
CA SER A 81 7.85 -10.19 -25.50
C SER A 81 9.04 -9.67 -24.71
N GLN A 82 8.89 -8.59 -23.96
CA GLN A 82 9.95 -7.99 -23.11
C GLN A 82 10.42 -8.95 -22.01
N PHE A 83 9.56 -9.87 -21.57
CA PHE A 83 9.87 -10.85 -20.53
C PHE A 83 10.40 -12.19 -21.08
N VAL A 84 10.66 -12.27 -22.39
CA VAL A 84 11.10 -13.48 -23.10
C VAL A 84 12.37 -13.18 -23.89
N SER A 85 13.37 -14.07 -23.80
CA SER A 85 14.59 -14.00 -24.62
C SER A 85 14.24 -14.11 -26.11
N PRO A 86 14.70 -13.18 -26.96
CA PRO A 86 14.38 -13.18 -28.39
C PRO A 86 14.94 -14.41 -29.11
N TYR A 87 16.14 -14.87 -28.72
CA TYR A 87 16.80 -16.01 -29.35
C TYR A 87 16.34 -17.36 -28.79
N THR A 88 16.19 -17.48 -27.47
CA THR A 88 15.94 -18.79 -26.84
C THR A 88 14.46 -19.05 -26.54
N GLY A 89 13.60 -18.03 -26.60
CA GLY A 89 12.22 -18.15 -26.12
C GLY A 89 12.09 -18.50 -24.63
N ARG A 90 13.15 -18.31 -23.82
CA ARG A 90 13.12 -18.53 -22.36
C ARG A 90 12.54 -17.32 -21.64
N ILE A 91 11.70 -17.55 -20.62
CA ILE A 91 11.16 -16.48 -19.77
C ILE A 91 12.27 -16.01 -18.82
N TYR A 92 12.50 -14.71 -18.71
CA TYR A 92 13.53 -14.16 -17.82
C TYR A 92 13.18 -14.34 -16.34
N GLY A 93 14.20 -14.61 -15.51
CA GLY A 93 14.07 -14.79 -14.07
C GLY A 93 13.91 -13.48 -13.30
N ARG A 94 13.50 -13.58 -12.03
CA ARG A 94 13.27 -12.41 -11.14
C ARG A 94 14.49 -11.51 -10.98
N HIS A 95 15.70 -12.07 -11.00
CA HIS A 95 16.95 -11.31 -10.88
C HIS A 95 17.22 -10.39 -12.08
N ILE A 96 16.58 -10.64 -13.23
CA ILE A 96 16.66 -9.79 -14.43
C ILE A 96 15.48 -8.81 -14.45
N THR A 97 14.26 -9.30 -14.19
CA THR A 97 13.03 -8.50 -14.37
C THR A 97 12.75 -7.55 -13.20
N GLY A 98 13.39 -7.70 -12.04
CA GLY A 98 13.16 -6.87 -10.85
C GLY A 98 11.75 -7.02 -10.24
N MET A 99 11.00 -8.05 -10.65
CA MET A 99 9.57 -8.17 -10.37
C MET A 99 9.21 -8.65 -8.96
N CYS A 100 8.03 -8.26 -8.50
CA CYS A 100 7.38 -8.87 -7.34
C CYS A 100 7.02 -10.34 -7.63
N ILE A 101 7.23 -11.23 -6.66
CA ILE A 101 6.91 -12.66 -6.74
C ILE A 101 5.50 -12.94 -7.30
N PRO A 102 4.40 -12.32 -6.81
CA PRO A 102 3.06 -12.55 -7.37
C PRO A 102 2.93 -12.10 -8.83
N MET A 103 3.57 -10.99 -9.22
CA MET A 103 3.52 -10.50 -10.61
C MET A 103 4.34 -11.38 -11.56
N GLN A 104 5.50 -11.87 -11.13
CA GLN A 104 6.29 -12.84 -11.89
C GLN A 104 5.45 -14.12 -12.15
N LYS A 105 4.76 -14.65 -11.12
CA LYS A 105 3.86 -15.81 -11.28
C LYS A 105 2.69 -15.51 -12.25
N ARG A 106 2.10 -14.31 -12.20
CA ARG A 106 1.04 -13.89 -13.13
C ARG A 106 1.54 -13.79 -14.58
N ILE A 107 2.69 -13.14 -14.80
CA ILE A 107 3.30 -13.03 -16.13
C ILE A 107 3.68 -14.40 -16.70
N SER A 108 4.29 -15.30 -15.93
CA SER A 108 4.59 -16.65 -16.42
C SER A 108 3.34 -17.40 -16.89
N LYS A 109 2.23 -17.31 -16.14
CA LYS A 109 0.94 -17.90 -16.56
C LYS A 109 0.41 -17.27 -17.85
N LEU A 110 0.50 -15.96 -18.00
CA LEU A 110 0.06 -15.26 -19.21
C LEU A 110 0.92 -15.61 -20.42
N ILE A 111 2.26 -15.68 -20.28
CA ILE A 111 3.16 -16.10 -21.37
C ILE A 111 2.87 -17.53 -21.82
N ILE A 112 2.65 -18.46 -20.87
CA ILE A 112 2.28 -19.85 -21.18
C ILE A 112 0.96 -19.88 -21.97
N ARG A 113 -0.05 -19.11 -21.55
CA ARG A 113 -1.31 -18.95 -22.26
C ARG A 113 -1.11 -18.35 -23.66
N SER A 114 -0.32 -17.30 -23.80
CA SER A 114 0.00 -16.67 -25.09
C SER A 114 0.71 -17.62 -26.06
N ARG A 115 1.55 -18.54 -25.56
CA ARG A 115 2.18 -19.59 -26.38
C ARG A 115 1.18 -20.60 -26.90
N GLN A 116 0.22 -21.03 -26.06
CA GLN A 116 -0.86 -21.93 -26.48
C GLN A 116 -1.72 -21.30 -27.60
N PHE A 117 -1.95 -19.98 -27.56
CA PHE A 117 -2.64 -19.23 -28.61
C PHE A 117 -1.74 -18.76 -29.77
N GLY A 118 -0.48 -19.22 -29.86
CA GLY A 118 0.46 -18.85 -30.92
C GLY A 118 0.83 -17.36 -30.98
N LYS A 119 0.57 -16.58 -29.93
CA LYS A 119 0.81 -15.13 -29.89
C LYS A 119 2.24 -14.74 -29.51
N VAL A 120 2.97 -15.61 -28.81
CA VAL A 120 4.37 -15.41 -28.40
C VAL A 120 5.16 -16.64 -28.82
N CYS A 121 6.33 -16.44 -29.42
CA CYS A 121 7.19 -17.54 -29.87
C CYS A 121 7.56 -18.48 -28.70
N SER A 122 7.44 -19.78 -28.94
CA SER A 122 7.70 -20.85 -27.96
C SER A 122 9.05 -21.53 -28.16
N ARG A 123 9.56 -21.55 -29.39
CA ARG A 123 10.81 -22.20 -29.80
C ARG A 123 11.31 -21.56 -31.10
N PHE A 124 12.35 -20.74 -31.02
CA PHE A 124 13.20 -20.51 -32.18
C PHE A 124 14.04 -21.79 -32.34
N LEU A 125 14.05 -22.40 -33.53
CA LEU A 125 14.99 -23.50 -33.79
C LEU A 125 16.41 -22.95 -33.75
N ARG A 126 17.38 -23.82 -33.44
CA ARG A 126 18.80 -23.45 -33.46
C ARG A 126 19.14 -22.89 -34.84
N VAL A 127 19.64 -21.66 -34.88
CA VAL A 127 20.55 -21.25 -35.96
C VAL A 127 21.81 -22.09 -35.74
N THR A 128 22.05 -23.01 -36.68
CA THR A 128 23.31 -23.73 -36.85
C THR A 128 24.38 -22.76 -37.38
#